data_AF-A0A0M0GBV4-F1
#
_entry.id   AF-A0A0M0GBV4-F1
#
_cell.length_a   1.000
_cell.length_b   1.000
_cell.length_c   1.000
_cell.angle_alpha   90.00
_cell.angle_beta   90.00
_cell.angle_gamma   90.00
#
_symmetry.space_group_name_H-M   'P 1'
#
loop_
_entity.id
_entity.type
_entity.pdbx_description
1 polymer ?
#
loop_
_entity_poly.entity_id
_entity_poly.type
_entity_poly.pdbx_seq_one_letter_code
_entity_poly.pdbx_strand_id
1 'polypeptide(L)'
;MNPYKSKIICSKCKKRYKKIIESGKVKFICGGYSNNNGCSERTVISEDFIRGLINRRFQKELSDEEIRDVLEYILVEDKLLMEIHFNDRSEPILLKGNFIQF
;
A
#
# COMPACT_ATOMS: atom_id res chain seq x y z
N MET A 1 8.25 9.12 10.00
CA MET A 1 8.53 7.68 10.23
C MET A 1 8.12 6.89 8.98
N ASN A 2 8.26 5.55 8.89
CA ASN A 2 7.59 4.79 7.80
C ASN A 2 6.43 4.00 8.40
N PRO A 3 5.17 4.43 8.24
CA PRO A 3 4.02 3.75 8.86
C PRO A 3 3.69 2.42 8.17
N TYR A 4 4.14 2.23 6.92
CA TYR A 4 3.85 1.06 6.09
C TYR A 4 4.92 -0.03 6.16
N LYS A 5 5.90 0.09 7.07
CA LYS A 5 7.03 -0.85 7.18
C LYS A 5 6.49 -2.28 7.35
N SER A 6 6.83 -3.16 6.41
CA SER A 6 6.41 -4.57 6.37
C SER A 6 4.91 -4.84 6.18
N LYS A 7 4.10 -3.80 5.91
CA LYS A 7 2.63 -3.93 5.76
C LYS A 7 2.17 -4.07 4.32
N ILE A 8 2.97 -3.65 3.34
CA ILE A 8 2.62 -3.74 1.91
C ILE A 8 3.14 -5.05 1.33
N ILE A 9 2.24 -5.87 0.79
CA ILE A 9 2.46 -7.24 0.34
C ILE A 9 2.00 -7.39 -1.11
N CYS A 10 2.80 -8.06 -1.94
CA CYS A 10 2.40 -8.41 -3.30
C CYS A 10 1.44 -9.60 -3.31
N SER A 11 0.28 -9.49 -3.95
CA SER A 11 -0.67 -10.59 -4.07
C SER A 11 -0.11 -11.76 -4.90
N LYS A 12 0.71 -11.45 -5.91
CA LYS A 12 1.30 -12.40 -6.88
C LYS A 12 2.45 -13.23 -6.29
N CYS A 13 3.43 -12.58 -5.69
CA CYS A 13 4.65 -13.26 -5.19
C CYS A 13 4.73 -13.38 -3.66
N LYS A 14 3.74 -12.82 -2.93
CA LYS A 14 3.66 -12.77 -1.46
C LYS A 14 4.84 -12.07 -0.76
N LYS A 15 5.77 -11.47 -1.51
CA LYS A 15 6.88 -10.70 -0.96
C LYS A 15 6.43 -9.29 -0.58
N ARG A 16 7.09 -8.74 0.43
CA ARG A 16 6.87 -7.37 0.90
C ARG A 16 7.42 -6.36 -0.10
N TYR A 17 6.75 -5.20 -0.19
CA TYR A 17 7.27 -4.07 -0.95
C TYR A 17 8.42 -3.39 -0.19
N LYS A 18 9.38 -2.87 -0.94
CA LYS A 18 10.49 -2.07 -0.44
C LYS A 18 10.19 -0.59 -0.66
N LYS A 19 10.54 0.23 0.33
CA LYS A 19 10.51 1.69 0.20
C LYS A 19 11.66 2.13 -0.71
N ILE A 20 11.36 3.00 -1.67
CA ILE A 20 12.32 3.67 -2.54
C ILE A 20 12.02 5.17 -2.55
N ILE A 21 13.03 5.99 -2.83
CA ILE A 21 12.88 7.43 -3.02
C ILE A 21 13.22 7.71 -4.48
N GLU A 22 12.25 8.21 -5.24
CA GLU A 22 12.43 8.61 -6.65
C GLU A 22 11.96 10.06 -6.80
N SER A 23 12.85 10.94 -7.28
CA SER A 23 12.56 12.36 -7.51
C SER A 23 12.00 13.07 -6.26
N GLY A 24 12.57 12.79 -5.08
CA GLY A 24 12.14 13.36 -3.80
C GLY A 24 10.83 12.81 -3.24
N LYS A 25 10.16 11.89 -3.95
CA LYS A 25 8.91 11.26 -3.50
C LYS A 25 9.15 9.85 -3.01
N VAL A 26 8.45 9.49 -1.93
CA VAL A 26 8.47 8.12 -1.42
C VAL A 26 7.54 7.25 -2.26
N LYS A 27 8.08 6.13 -2.73
CA LYS A 27 7.32 5.09 -3.44
C LYS A 27 7.64 3.72 -2.86
N PHE A 28 6.82 2.75 -3.21
CA PHE A 28 6.95 1.36 -2.84
C PHE A 28 7.04 0.52 -4.10
N ILE A 29 8.01 -0.39 -4.16
CA ILE A 29 8.20 -1.33 -5.26
C ILE A 29 8.17 -2.77 -4.74
N CYS A 30 7.59 -3.69 -5.50
CA CYS A 30 7.57 -5.10 -5.14
C CYS A 30 9.00 -5.62 -4.87
N GLY A 31 9.24 -6.20 -3.69
CA GLY A 31 10.54 -6.76 -3.32
C GLY A 31 10.93 -7.98 -4.15
N GLY A 32 9.94 -8.73 -4.67
CA GLY A 32 10.18 -9.82 -5.62
C GLY A 32 10.76 -9.32 -6.93
N TYR A 33 10.18 -8.26 -7.49
CA TYR A 33 10.68 -7.63 -8.72
C TYR A 33 12.06 -6.99 -8.50
N SER A 34 12.21 -6.18 -7.44
CA SER A 34 13.46 -5.49 -7.13
C SER A 34 14.66 -6.43 -6.92
N ASN A 35 14.41 -7.68 -6.51
CA ASN A 35 15.45 -8.69 -6.30
C ASN A 35 15.51 -9.72 -7.43
N ASN A 36 14.81 -9.51 -8.55
CA ASN A 36 14.66 -10.48 -9.66
C ASN A 36 14.27 -11.89 -9.19
N ASN A 37 13.38 -11.97 -8.20
CA ASN A 37 13.05 -13.22 -7.53
C ASN A 37 11.52 -13.32 -7.35
N GLY A 38 10.85 -13.97 -8.30
CA GLY A 38 9.45 -14.41 -8.18
C GLY A 38 8.37 -13.41 -8.59
N CYS A 39 8.72 -12.23 -9.11
CA CYS A 39 7.74 -11.28 -9.66
C CYS A 39 8.32 -10.61 -10.91
N SER A 40 7.64 -10.72 -12.03
CA SER A 40 8.05 -10.13 -13.33
C SER A 40 7.58 -8.69 -13.50
N GLU A 41 6.55 -8.28 -12.77
CA GLU A 41 5.91 -6.98 -12.96
C GLU A 41 6.47 -5.89 -12.06
N ARG A 42 6.76 -4.73 -12.67
CA ARG A 42 7.22 -3.52 -12.00
C ARG A 42 6.04 -2.68 -11.49
N THR A 43 5.36 -3.15 -10.46
CA THR A 43 4.31 -2.38 -9.80
C THR A 43 4.92 -1.40 -8.79
N VAL A 44 4.73 -0.11 -9.02
CA VAL A 44 5.20 0.98 -8.14
C VAL A 44 4.00 1.78 -7.63
N ILE A 45 3.91 1.94 -6.31
CA ILE A 45 2.83 2.70 -5.65
C ILE A 45 3.44 3.88 -4.88
N SER A 46 2.85 5.06 -4.97
CA SER A 46 3.30 6.22 -4.18
C SER A 46 2.75 6.17 -2.76
N GLU A 47 3.53 6.68 -1.82
CA GLU A 47 3.08 6.85 -0.43
C GLU A 47 1.86 7.78 -0.34
N ASP A 48 1.89 8.89 -1.08
CA ASP A 48 0.81 9.88 -1.10
C ASP A 48 -0.53 9.29 -1.54
N PHE A 49 -0.50 8.32 -2.48
CA PHE A 49 -1.71 7.67 -2.96
C PHE A 49 -2.35 6.81 -1.87
N ILE A 50 -1.56 5.95 -1.21
CA ILE A 50 -2.02 5.10 -0.11
C ILE A 50 -2.54 5.98 1.04
N ARG A 51 -1.77 7.01 1.43
CA ARG A 51 -2.16 7.93 2.50
C ARG A 51 -3.47 8.65 2.16
N GLY A 52 -3.64 9.08 0.92
CA GLY A 52 -4.88 9.71 0.45
C GLY A 52 -6.10 8.81 0.58
N LEU A 53 -5.98 7.51 0.27
CA LEU A 53 -7.08 6.55 0.45
C LEU A 53 -7.44 6.36 1.93
N ILE A 54 -6.43 6.19 2.78
CA ILE A 54 -6.62 6.00 4.22
C ILE A 54 -7.25 7.26 4.84
N ASN A 55 -6.70 8.45 4.57
CA ASN A 55 -7.25 9.70 5.10
C ASN A 55 -8.70 9.95 4.66
N ARG A 56 -9.06 9.62 3.41
CA ARG A 56 -10.45 9.69 2.92
C ARG A 56 -11.38 8.77 3.71
N ARG A 57 -10.94 7.54 4.01
CA ARG A 57 -11.72 6.56 4.76
C ARG A 57 -12.02 6.98 6.20
N PHE A 58 -11.11 7.70 6.84
CA PHE A 58 -11.30 8.24 8.20
C PHE A 58 -11.77 9.70 8.21
N GLN A 59 -12.01 10.29 7.04
CA GLN A 59 -12.40 11.70 6.87
C GLN A 59 -11.50 12.70 7.63
N LYS A 60 -10.21 12.36 7.81
CA LYS A 60 -9.24 13.17 8.52
C LYS A 60 -7.82 12.89 8.05
N GLU A 61 -6.92 13.84 8.29
CA GLU A 61 -5.49 13.61 8.08
C GLU A 61 -4.89 12.82 9.24
N LEU A 62 -4.54 11.57 8.99
CA LEU A 62 -3.90 10.71 9.98
C LEU A 62 -2.38 10.95 10.00
N SER A 63 -1.84 11.01 11.21
CA SER A 63 -0.40 10.98 11.47
C SER A 63 0.22 9.61 11.13
N ASP A 64 1.55 9.55 11.01
CA ASP A 64 2.26 8.28 10.79
C ASP A 64 2.01 7.24 11.89
N GLU A 65 1.82 7.68 13.13
CA GLU A 65 1.56 6.80 14.26
C GLU A 65 0.14 6.23 14.16
N GLU A 66 -0.85 7.07 13.93
CA GLU A 66 -2.23 6.61 13.75
C GLU A 66 -2.37 5.67 12.54
N ILE A 67 -1.73 5.97 11.40
CA ILE A 67 -1.74 5.06 10.24
C ILE A 67 -1.14 3.71 10.60
N ARG A 68 -0.04 3.70 11.37
CA ARG A 68 0.54 2.43 11.82
C ARG A 68 -0.45 1.67 12.69
N ASP A 69 -1.20 2.33 13.56
CA ASP A 69 -2.04 1.66 14.53
C ASP A 69 -3.36 1.17 13.92
N VAL A 70 -3.89 1.84 12.89
CA VAL A 70 -5.13 1.40 12.22
C VAL A 70 -4.89 0.40 11.10
N LEU A 71 -3.74 0.45 10.43
CA LEU A 71 -3.47 -0.38 9.25
C LEU A 71 -3.01 -1.79 9.66
N GLU A 72 -3.62 -2.83 9.11
CA GLU A 72 -3.15 -4.22 9.29
C GLU A 72 -2.13 -4.55 8.20
N TYR A 73 -2.58 -4.60 6.94
CA TYR A 73 -1.75 -4.82 5.76
C TYR A 73 -2.38 -4.22 4.51
N ILE A 74 -1.59 -4.12 3.45
CA ILE A 74 -2.00 -3.69 2.12
C ILE A 74 -1.63 -4.80 1.15
N LEU A 75 -2.62 -5.35 0.47
CA LEU A 75 -2.43 -6.36 -0.57
C LEU A 75 -2.45 -5.67 -1.93
N VAL A 76 -1.38 -5.83 -2.70
CA VAL A 76 -1.20 -5.18 -4.00
C VAL A 76 -1.07 -6.22 -5.09
N GLU A 77 -1.99 -6.20 -6.03
CA GLU A 77 -1.89 -6.99 -7.26
C GLU A 77 -1.31 -6.17 -8.41
N ASP A 78 -1.84 -4.96 -8.59
CA ASP A 78 -1.35 -3.96 -9.53
C ASP A 78 -1.69 -2.54 -9.02
N LYS A 79 -1.26 -1.48 -9.71
CA LYS A 79 -1.55 -0.09 -9.35
C LYS A 79 -3.05 0.23 -9.30
N LEU A 80 -3.86 -0.53 -10.03
CA LEU A 80 -5.32 -0.38 -10.09
C LEU A 80 -6.07 -1.47 -9.32
N LEU A 81 -5.35 -2.40 -8.69
CA LEU A 81 -5.91 -3.53 -7.95
C LEU A 81 -5.18 -3.66 -6.62
N MET A 82 -5.77 -3.09 -5.58
CA MET A 82 -5.23 -3.16 -4.22
C MET A 82 -6.33 -3.23 -3.17
N GLU A 83 -5.97 -3.84 -2.05
CA GLU A 83 -6.83 -3.95 -0.87
C GLU A 83 -6.09 -3.37 0.34
N ILE A 84 -6.77 -2.54 1.12
CA ILE A 84 -6.23 -1.96 2.36
C ILE A 84 -7.05 -2.52 3.52
N HIS A 85 -6.41 -3.32 4.37
CA HIS A 85 -7.03 -3.99 5.50
C HIS A 85 -6.66 -3.27 6.81
N PHE A 86 -7.63 -3.12 7.71
CA PHE A 86 -7.50 -2.38 8.96
C PHE A 86 -7.63 -3.31 10.18
N ASN A 87 -6.93 -2.96 11.26
CA ASN A 87 -6.87 -3.77 12.49
C ASN A 87 -8.21 -3.87 13.23
N ASP A 88 -9.11 -2.92 13.00
CA ASP A 88 -10.44 -2.86 13.63
C ASP A 88 -11.46 -3.80 12.97
N ARG A 89 -11.04 -4.62 12.00
CA ARG A 89 -11.91 -5.49 11.18
C ARG A 89 -13.00 -4.73 10.43
N SER A 90 -12.82 -3.43 10.23
CA SER A 90 -13.69 -2.65 9.35
C SER A 90 -13.55 -3.12 7.90
N GLU A 91 -14.54 -2.78 7.08
CA GLU A 91 -14.50 -3.15 5.66
C GLU A 91 -13.23 -2.62 4.99
N PRO A 92 -12.50 -3.47 4.24
CA PRO A 92 -11.28 -3.06 3.58
C PRO A 92 -11.60 -2.11 2.43
N ILE A 93 -10.67 -1.18 2.14
CA ILE A 93 -10.78 -0.39 0.91
C ILE A 93 -10.42 -1.31 -0.25
N LEU A 94 -11.34 -1.48 -1.20
CA LEU A 94 -11.13 -2.25 -2.42
C LEU A 94 -10.98 -1.29 -3.61
N LEU A 95 -9.78 -1.26 -4.17
CA LEU A 95 -9.52 -0.56 -5.42
C LEU A 95 -9.60 -1.54 -6.58
N LYS A 96 -10.52 -1.31 -7.53
CA LYS A 96 -10.64 -2.08 -8.77
C LYS A 96 -10.78 -1.15 -9.97
N GLY A 97 -9.69 -0.92 -10.70
CA GLY A 97 -9.67 -0.01 -11.84
C GLY A 97 -9.68 1.47 -11.40
N ASN A 98 -10.46 2.29 -12.11
CA ASN A 98 -10.71 3.69 -11.74
C ASN A 98 -11.81 3.82 -10.67
N PHE A 99 -12.40 2.71 -10.21
CA PHE A 99 -13.45 2.70 -9.21
C PHE A 99 -12.84 2.46 -7.83
N ILE A 100 -13.07 3.42 -6.93
CA ILE A 100 -12.75 3.30 -5.50
C ILE A 100 -14.06 2.97 -4.79
N GLN A 101 -14.15 1.81 -4.15
CA GLN A 101 -15.25 1.45 -3.26
C GLN A 101 -14.80 1.71 -1.82
N PHE A 102 -15.58 2.50 -1.08
CA PHE A 102 -15.30 2.91 0.30
C PHE A 102 -16.09 2.09 1.31
#